data_AF-A0A7S1EVL9-F1
#
_entry.id   AF-A0A7S1EVL9-F1
#
_cell.length_a   1.000
_cell.length_b   1.000
_cell.length_c   1.000
_cell.angle_alpha   90.00
_cell.angle_beta   90.00
_cell.angle_gamma   90.00
#
_symmetry.space_group_name_H-M   'P 1'
#
loop_
_entity.id
_entity.type
_entity.pdbx_description
1 polymer ?
#
loop_
_entity_poly.entity_id
_entity_poly.type
_entity_poly.pdbx_seq_one_letter_code
_entity_poly.pdbx_strand_id
1 'polypeptide(L)'
;GKRWRFDQKSIDFELACEADALQEWLQSIKTKQLPGLLMLLAGDVNDRANTLKELKAEQDALKQTEDYEFFGLDGECTDKQIERAYRQLSTKLHPDKGGDEESFTDMRRRYDQLKALRCDDTTATQGSGGSIEWDPNCRSSMLHAHAELRDQLIWATKEIAVLE
;
A
#
# COMPACT_ATOMS: atom_id res chain seq x y z
N GLY A 1 29.54 -28.25 -5.59
CA GLY A 1 28.44 -28.36 -4.62
C GLY A 1 27.20 -27.70 -5.19
N LYS A 2 26.03 -28.36 -5.14
CA LYS A 2 24.78 -27.80 -5.66
C LYS A 2 24.47 -26.49 -4.92
N ARG A 3 24.52 -25.36 -5.62
CA ARG A 3 23.97 -24.09 -5.16
C ARG A 3 22.46 -24.28 -5.13
N TRP A 4 21.89 -24.38 -3.93
CA TRP A 4 20.45 -24.33 -3.78
C TRP A 4 19.99 -22.93 -4.17
N ARG A 5 19.04 -22.84 -5.10
CA ARG A 5 18.38 -21.61 -5.50
C ARG A 5 16.92 -21.77 -5.10
N PHE A 6 16.39 -20.75 -4.43
CA PHE A 6 14.95 -20.60 -4.30
C PHE A 6 14.47 -19.83 -5.53
N ASP A 7 13.32 -20.23 -6.05
CA ASP A 7 12.73 -19.67 -7.28
C ASP A 7 11.26 -19.30 -6.98
N GLN A 8 10.55 -18.74 -7.96
CA GLN A 8 9.13 -18.36 -7.81
C GLN A 8 8.24 -19.49 -7.30
N LYS A 9 8.57 -20.75 -7.62
CA LYS A 9 7.84 -21.93 -7.16
C LYS A 9 7.88 -22.10 -5.62
N SER A 10 8.94 -21.62 -4.98
CA SER A 10 9.03 -21.62 -3.52
C SER A 10 8.05 -20.61 -2.93
N ILE A 11 7.94 -19.43 -3.53
CA ILE A 11 7.01 -18.39 -3.09
C ILE A 11 5.56 -18.85 -3.30
N ASP A 12 5.25 -19.42 -4.47
CA ASP A 12 3.93 -19.97 -4.79
C ASP A 12 3.52 -21.07 -3.79
N PHE A 13 4.45 -21.99 -3.47
CA PHE A 13 4.23 -22.99 -2.44
C PHE A 13 3.95 -22.34 -1.07
N GLU A 14 4.70 -21.32 -0.66
CA GLU A 14 4.48 -20.65 0.63
C GLU A 14 3.13 -19.94 0.75
N LEU A 15 2.63 -19.39 -0.37
CA LEU A 15 1.33 -18.72 -0.45
C LEU A 15 0.17 -19.74 -0.47
N ALA A 16 0.36 -20.90 -1.08
CA ALA A 16 -0.66 -21.94 -1.19
C ALA A 16 -0.69 -22.93 -0.01
N CYS A 17 0.40 -23.04 0.74
CA CYS A 17 0.57 -24.08 1.77
C CYS A 17 0.00 -23.67 3.14
N GLU A 18 -0.56 -24.64 3.86
CA GLU A 18 -1.05 -24.50 5.22
C GLU A 18 0.10 -24.33 6.23
N ALA A 19 -0.21 -23.77 7.41
CA ALA A 19 0.81 -23.43 8.42
C ALA A 19 1.68 -24.64 8.85
N ASP A 20 1.09 -25.83 8.96
CA ASP A 20 1.77 -27.05 9.40
C ASP A 20 2.80 -27.55 8.38
N ALA A 21 2.37 -27.70 7.12
CA ALA A 21 3.24 -28.13 6.03
C ALA A 21 4.34 -27.10 5.71
N LEU A 22 4.09 -25.80 5.94
CA LEU A 22 5.13 -24.77 5.88
C LEU A 22 6.20 -24.97 6.97
N GLN A 23 5.79 -25.26 8.20
CA GLN A 23 6.73 -25.51 9.30
C GLN A 23 7.59 -26.75 9.03
N GLU A 24 7.01 -27.84 8.54
CA GLU A 24 7.76 -29.04 8.14
C GLU A 24 8.78 -28.73 7.03
N TRP A 25 8.37 -27.95 6.02
CA TRP A 25 9.26 -27.53 4.96
C TRP A 25 10.41 -26.67 5.47
N LEU A 26 10.12 -25.66 6.31
CA LEU A 26 11.15 -24.83 6.94
C LEU A 26 12.10 -25.64 7.80
N GLN A 27 11.61 -26.63 8.56
CA GLN A 27 12.44 -27.55 9.34
C GLN A 27 13.39 -28.39 8.47
N SER A 28 12.96 -28.77 7.27
CA SER A 28 13.81 -29.48 6.30
C SER A 28 14.95 -28.62 5.72
N ILE A 29 14.80 -27.29 5.74
CA ILE A 29 15.78 -26.35 5.19
C ILE A 29 16.91 -26.10 6.19
N LYS A 30 18.16 -26.17 5.71
CA LYS A 30 19.35 -25.90 6.54
C LYS A 30 19.45 -24.40 6.83
N THR A 31 19.90 -24.05 8.03
CA THR A 31 20.07 -22.64 8.45
C THR A 31 20.92 -21.81 7.49
N LYS A 32 21.92 -22.41 6.83
CA LYS A 32 22.76 -21.72 5.82
C LYS A 32 22.02 -21.32 4.54
N GLN A 33 20.82 -21.87 4.32
CA GLN A 33 19.99 -21.60 3.14
C GLN A 33 18.90 -20.56 3.44
N LEU A 34 18.48 -20.42 4.71
CA LEU A 34 17.43 -19.47 5.12
C LEU A 34 17.70 -18.02 4.68
N PRO A 35 18.92 -17.45 4.78
CA PRO A 35 19.15 -16.08 4.32
C PRO A 35 18.84 -15.86 2.84
N GLY A 36 19.07 -16.88 2.00
CA GLY A 36 18.75 -16.81 0.57
C GLY A 36 17.24 -16.86 0.31
N LEU A 37 16.49 -17.58 1.14
CA LEU A 37 15.02 -17.59 1.08
C LEU A 37 14.45 -16.24 1.52
N LEU A 38 14.93 -15.70 2.65
CA LEU A 38 14.50 -14.39 3.16
C LEU A 38 14.74 -13.27 2.16
N MET A 39 15.90 -13.26 1.51
CA MET A 39 16.21 -12.25 0.50
C MET A 39 15.30 -12.35 -0.74
N LEU A 40 14.92 -13.57 -1.13
CA LEU A 40 13.96 -13.78 -2.22
C LEU A 40 12.57 -13.24 -1.82
N LEU A 41 12.10 -13.58 -0.63
CA LEU A 41 10.79 -13.12 -0.13
C LEU A 41 10.76 -11.61 0.07
N ALA A 42 11.82 -11.02 0.63
CA ALA A 42 11.94 -9.57 0.75
C ALA A 42 11.90 -8.86 -0.61
N GLY A 43 12.52 -9.45 -1.63
CA GLY A 43 12.43 -8.96 -3.01
C GLY A 43 11.00 -8.99 -3.55
N ASP A 44 10.29 -10.10 -3.37
CA ASP A 44 8.89 -10.27 -3.83
C ASP A 44 7.92 -9.36 -3.05
N VAL A 45 8.11 -9.20 -1.73
CA VAL A 45 7.36 -8.22 -0.92
C VAL A 45 7.54 -6.82 -1.47
N ASN A 46 8.78 -6.42 -1.75
CA ASN A 46 9.07 -5.09 -2.27
C ASN A 46 8.48 -4.88 -3.66
N ASP A 47 8.51 -5.90 -4.53
CA ASP A 47 7.88 -5.88 -5.84
C ASP A 47 6.36 -5.66 -5.73
N ARG A 48 5.66 -6.49 -4.92
CA ARG A 48 4.22 -6.34 -4.67
C ARG A 48 3.88 -5.01 -4.00
N ALA A 49 4.72 -4.53 -3.08
CA ALA A 49 4.54 -3.23 -2.45
C ALA A 49 4.65 -2.08 -3.46
N ASN A 50 5.56 -2.18 -4.44
CA ASN A 50 5.65 -1.23 -5.54
C ASN A 50 4.39 -1.32 -6.42
N THR A 51 3.95 -2.52 -6.80
CA THR A 51 2.70 -2.68 -7.57
C THR A 51 1.50 -2.07 -6.84
N LEU A 52 1.38 -2.30 -5.53
CA LEU A 52 0.35 -1.66 -4.71
C LEU A 52 0.44 -0.15 -4.71
N LYS A 53 1.67 0.38 -4.62
CA LYS A 53 1.90 1.82 -4.68
C LYS A 53 1.47 2.38 -6.04
N GLU A 54 1.78 1.69 -7.13
CA GLU A 54 1.39 2.07 -8.49
C GLU A 54 -0.14 2.03 -8.67
N LEU A 55 -0.80 0.94 -8.28
CA LEU A 55 -2.27 0.81 -8.34
C LEU A 55 -2.97 1.85 -7.47
N LYS A 56 -2.47 2.09 -6.25
CA LYS A 56 -3.02 3.14 -5.36
C LYS A 56 -2.81 4.53 -5.93
N ALA A 57 -1.66 4.80 -6.56
CA ALA A 57 -1.39 6.07 -7.22
C ALA A 57 -2.29 6.28 -8.45
N GLU A 58 -2.56 5.25 -9.24
CA GLU A 58 -3.49 5.34 -10.37
C GLU A 58 -4.93 5.59 -9.89
N GLN A 59 -5.37 4.90 -8.83
CA GLN A 59 -6.67 5.16 -8.22
C GLN A 59 -6.76 6.59 -7.65
N ASP A 60 -5.69 7.09 -7.01
CA ASP A 60 -5.65 8.46 -6.51
C ASP A 60 -5.71 9.46 -7.65
N ALA A 61 -4.98 9.26 -8.74
CA ALA A 61 -5.01 10.11 -9.93
C ALA A 61 -6.41 10.18 -10.56
N LEU A 62 -7.11 9.04 -10.66
CA LEU A 62 -8.51 9.02 -11.13
C LEU A 62 -9.43 9.79 -10.18
N LYS A 63 -9.32 9.56 -8.87
CA LYS A 63 -10.10 10.31 -7.87
C LYS A 63 -9.81 11.79 -7.91
N GLN A 64 -8.55 12.19 -8.11
CA GLN A 64 -8.18 13.59 -8.27
C GLN A 64 -8.91 14.22 -9.45
N THR A 65 -8.95 13.54 -10.61
CA THR A 65 -9.69 14.04 -11.78
C THR A 65 -11.17 14.18 -11.48
N GLU A 66 -11.79 13.19 -10.84
CA GLU A 66 -13.19 13.24 -10.42
C GLU A 66 -13.47 14.39 -9.43
N ASP A 67 -12.54 14.64 -8.50
CA ASP A 67 -12.65 15.71 -7.53
C ASP A 67 -12.56 17.09 -8.20
N TYR A 68 -11.64 17.28 -9.15
CA TYR A 68 -11.59 18.51 -9.96
C TYR A 68 -12.88 18.69 -10.75
N GLU A 69 -13.37 17.64 -11.42
CA GLU A 69 -14.63 17.66 -12.16
C GLU A 69 -15.83 17.99 -11.25
N PHE A 70 -15.87 17.46 -10.02
CA PHE A 70 -16.90 17.77 -9.04
C PHE A 70 -16.94 19.26 -8.69
N PHE A 71 -15.78 19.91 -8.55
CA PHE A 71 -15.70 21.35 -8.35
C PHE A 71 -15.92 22.17 -9.64
N GLY A 72 -16.08 21.52 -10.80
CA GLY A 72 -16.15 22.16 -12.11
C GLY A 72 -14.83 22.83 -12.51
N LEU A 73 -13.73 22.23 -12.07
CA LEU A 73 -12.36 22.69 -12.25
C LEU A 73 -11.60 21.74 -13.16
N ASP A 74 -10.58 22.29 -13.82
CA ASP A 74 -9.62 21.53 -14.61
C ASP A 74 -8.43 21.08 -13.73
N GLY A 75 -7.71 20.03 -14.16
CA GLY A 75 -6.49 19.58 -13.46
C GLY A 75 -5.42 20.66 -13.36
N GLU A 76 -5.41 21.64 -14.27
CA GLU A 76 -4.48 22.79 -14.26
C GLU A 76 -4.95 23.97 -13.38
N CYS A 77 -6.01 23.81 -12.57
CA CYS A 77 -6.52 24.90 -11.75
C CYS A 77 -5.52 25.39 -10.70
N THR A 78 -5.61 26.66 -10.32
CA THR A 78 -4.80 27.21 -9.21
C THR A 78 -5.50 27.00 -7.86
N ASP A 79 -4.75 27.01 -6.75
CA ASP A 79 -5.31 26.84 -5.40
C ASP A 79 -6.40 27.87 -5.09
N LYS A 80 -6.25 29.09 -5.65
CA LYS A 80 -7.26 30.16 -5.55
C LYS A 80 -8.58 29.79 -6.24
N GLN A 81 -8.53 29.06 -7.36
CA GLN A 81 -9.72 28.59 -8.06
C GLN A 81 -10.41 27.47 -7.27
N ILE A 82 -9.65 26.55 -6.69
CA ILE A 82 -10.17 25.50 -5.80
C ILE A 82 -10.88 26.12 -4.59
N GLU A 83 -10.23 27.05 -3.90
CA GLU A 83 -10.83 27.71 -2.74
C GLU A 83 -12.10 28.48 -3.11
N ARG A 84 -12.12 29.11 -4.28
CA ARG A 84 -13.30 29.83 -4.79
C ARG A 84 -14.46 28.86 -5.09
N ALA A 85 -14.19 27.74 -5.76
CA ALA A 85 -15.20 26.72 -6.05
C ALA A 85 -15.76 26.11 -4.76
N TYR A 86 -14.88 25.78 -3.82
CA TYR A 86 -15.25 25.29 -2.49
C TYR A 86 -16.19 26.26 -1.75
N ARG A 87 -15.85 27.56 -1.70
CA ARG A 87 -16.72 28.58 -1.07
C ARG A 87 -18.10 28.67 -1.74
N GLN A 88 -18.14 28.54 -3.07
CA GLN A 88 -19.39 28.58 -3.83
C GLN A 88 -20.28 27.35 -3.57
N LEU A 89 -19.72 26.15 -3.59
CA LEU A 89 -20.47 24.92 -3.27
C LEU A 89 -20.86 24.87 -1.80
N SER A 90 -19.98 25.28 -0.89
CA SER A 90 -20.24 25.36 0.54
C SER A 90 -21.47 26.22 0.87
N THR A 91 -21.65 27.34 0.17
CA THR A 91 -22.82 28.22 0.36
C THR A 91 -24.11 27.59 -0.17
N LYS A 92 -24.03 26.73 -1.18
CA LYS A 92 -25.18 26.03 -1.79
C LYS A 92 -25.59 24.79 -0.99
N LEU A 93 -24.61 24.04 -0.48
CA LEU A 93 -24.79 22.80 0.28
C LEU A 93 -24.87 23.04 1.79
N HIS A 94 -24.90 24.29 2.24
CA HIS A 94 -24.91 24.59 3.67
C HIS A 94 -26.20 24.05 4.32
N PRO A 95 -26.11 23.27 5.43
CA PRO A 95 -27.28 22.65 6.06
C PRO A 95 -28.32 23.69 6.53
N ASP A 96 -27.86 24.86 6.97
CA ASP A 96 -28.75 25.98 7.37
C ASP A 96 -29.56 26.57 6.21
N LYS A 97 -29.11 26.39 4.95
CA LYS A 97 -29.81 26.89 3.75
C LYS A 97 -30.59 25.81 3.00
N GLY A 98 -30.78 24.64 3.63
CA GLY A 98 -31.49 23.50 3.03
C GLY A 98 -30.59 22.56 2.23
N GLY A 99 -29.28 22.62 2.45
CA GLY A 99 -28.32 21.65 1.93
C GLY A 99 -28.21 20.40 2.80
N ASP A 100 -27.53 19.38 2.27
CA ASP A 100 -27.36 18.08 2.91
C ASP A 100 -26.00 17.97 3.60
N GLU A 101 -25.98 17.50 4.85
CA GLU A 101 -24.77 17.41 5.67
C GLU A 101 -23.77 16.38 5.10
N GLU A 102 -24.26 15.29 4.50
CA GLU A 102 -23.39 14.28 3.87
C GLU A 102 -22.70 14.88 2.65
N SER A 103 -23.45 15.61 1.82
CA SER A 103 -22.92 16.31 0.64
C SER A 103 -21.87 17.38 1.01
N PHE A 104 -22.07 18.09 2.12
CA PHE A 104 -21.11 19.06 2.64
C PHE A 104 -19.83 18.39 3.15
N THR A 105 -19.97 17.29 3.87
CA THR A 105 -18.85 16.51 4.40
C THR A 105 -18.02 15.91 3.28
N ASP A 106 -18.68 15.36 2.25
CA ASP A 106 -18.05 14.82 1.05
C ASP A 106 -17.28 15.91 0.28
N MET A 107 -17.92 17.05 0.01
CA MET A 107 -17.26 18.22 -0.60
C MET A 107 -16.00 18.65 0.20
N ARG A 108 -16.10 18.71 1.53
CA ARG A 108 -14.96 19.09 2.39
C ARG A 108 -13.84 18.07 2.31
N ARG A 109 -14.17 16.78 2.28
CA ARG A 109 -13.19 15.69 2.15
C ARG A 109 -12.42 15.80 0.83
N ARG A 110 -13.11 15.97 -0.30
CA ARG A 110 -12.48 16.18 -1.62
C ARG A 110 -11.54 17.38 -1.63
N TYR A 111 -11.97 18.50 -1.06
CA TYR A 111 -11.15 19.71 -0.97
C TYR A 111 -9.84 19.48 -0.18
N ASP A 112 -9.92 18.78 0.96
CA ASP A 112 -8.76 18.45 1.78
C ASP A 112 -7.76 17.57 1.03
N GLN A 113 -8.26 16.57 0.28
CA GLN A 113 -7.44 15.69 -0.57
C GLN A 113 -6.70 16.48 -1.66
N LEU A 114 -7.42 17.31 -2.43
CA LEU A 114 -6.81 18.16 -3.46
C LEU A 114 -5.73 19.10 -2.90
N LYS A 115 -5.95 19.63 -1.70
CA LYS A 115 -5.00 20.53 -1.04
C LYS A 115 -3.77 19.79 -0.50
N ALA A 116 -3.96 18.60 0.08
CA ALA A 116 -2.87 17.78 0.60
C ALA A 116 -1.89 17.39 -0.51
N LEU A 117 -2.41 17.00 -1.69
CA LEU A 117 -1.61 16.60 -2.85
C LEU A 117 -0.76 17.74 -3.44
N ARG A 118 -1.24 18.98 -3.33
CA ARG A 118 -0.54 20.18 -3.81
C ARG A 118 0.44 20.76 -2.79
N CYS A 119 0.22 20.47 -1.51
CA CYS A 119 1.11 20.83 -0.41
C CYS A 119 1.95 19.62 -0.02
N ASP A 120 2.72 19.07 -0.98
CA ASP A 120 3.73 18.06 -0.67
C ASP A 120 4.91 18.74 0.05
N ASP A 121 4.67 19.19 1.29
CA ASP A 121 5.73 19.35 2.28
C ASP A 121 5.92 17.98 2.89
N THR A 122 7.03 17.36 2.50
CA THR A 122 7.45 15.99 2.76
C THR A 122 7.40 15.65 4.26
N THR A 123 6.22 15.30 4.75
CA THR A 123 6.03 14.61 6.02
C THR A 123 5.26 13.34 5.77
N ALA A 124 5.79 12.54 4.84
CA ALA A 124 5.47 11.13 4.74
C ALA A 124 5.84 10.47 6.08
N THR A 125 4.84 10.39 6.96
CA THR A 125 4.82 9.47 8.09
C THR A 125 5.03 8.08 7.49
N GLN A 126 6.28 7.62 7.56
CA GLN A 126 6.71 6.28 7.18
C GLN A 126 5.98 5.30 8.11
N GLY A 127 4.81 4.85 7.68
CA GLY A 127 4.17 3.65 8.19
C GLY A 127 5.06 2.47 7.84
N SER A 128 5.81 2.01 8.83
CA SER A 128 6.28 0.63 9.03
C SER A 128 6.63 -0.23 7.80
N GLY A 129 7.30 0.34 6.80
CA GLY A 129 8.05 -0.40 5.79
C GLY A 129 9.46 -0.73 6.30
N GLY A 130 9.57 -1.12 7.57
CA GLY A 130 10.85 -1.45 8.18
C GLY A 130 11.43 -2.65 7.44
N SER A 131 12.57 -2.43 6.78
CA SER A 131 13.40 -3.51 6.23
C SER A 131 13.58 -4.54 7.34
N ILE A 132 12.91 -5.69 7.22
CA ILE A 132 12.88 -6.69 8.29
C ILE A 132 14.32 -7.08 8.58
N GLU A 133 14.82 -6.74 9.78
CA GLU A 133 16.18 -7.08 10.18
C GLU A 133 16.19 -8.49 10.77
N TRP A 134 17.08 -9.35 10.26
CA TRP A 134 17.28 -10.70 10.79
C TRP A 134 18.75 -10.97 11.07
N ASP A 135 19.02 -11.71 12.16
CA ASP A 135 20.36 -12.18 12.44
C ASP A 135 20.65 -13.46 11.63
N PRO A 136 21.66 -13.46 10.73
CA PRO A 136 21.94 -14.58 9.84
C PRO A 136 22.54 -15.80 10.57
N ASN A 137 22.96 -15.63 11.84
CA ASN A 137 23.49 -16.72 12.66
C ASN A 137 22.41 -17.32 13.59
N CYS A 138 21.26 -16.65 13.75
CA CYS A 138 20.17 -17.05 14.61
C CYS A 138 18.97 -17.56 13.80
N ARG A 139 18.77 -18.89 13.82
CA ARG A 139 17.65 -19.53 13.12
C ARG A 139 16.29 -18.99 13.55
N SER A 140 16.07 -18.78 14.85
CA SER A 140 14.79 -18.27 15.35
C SER A 140 14.52 -16.85 14.84
N SER A 141 15.54 -15.99 14.79
CA SER A 141 15.41 -14.64 14.20
C SER A 141 15.01 -14.72 12.72
N MET A 142 15.64 -15.61 11.95
CA MET A 142 15.28 -15.84 10.54
C MET A 142 13.87 -16.39 10.35
N LEU A 143 13.40 -17.27 11.24
CA LEU A 143 12.03 -17.81 11.16
C LEU A 143 10.98 -16.75 11.50
N HIS A 144 11.26 -15.87 12.47
CA HIS A 144 10.41 -14.72 12.74
C HIS A 144 10.34 -13.78 11.53
N ALA A 145 11.48 -13.43 10.94
CA ALA A 145 11.53 -12.61 9.74
C ALA A 145 10.78 -13.26 8.56
N HIS A 146 10.89 -14.59 8.41
CA HIS A 146 10.14 -15.35 7.40
C HIS A 146 8.63 -15.22 7.59
N ALA A 147 8.14 -15.40 8.83
CA ALA A 147 6.72 -15.30 9.15
C ALA A 147 6.18 -13.88 8.86
N GLU A 148 6.92 -12.85 9.23
CA GLU A 148 6.56 -11.45 8.96
C GLU A 148 6.52 -11.15 7.45
N LEU A 149 7.56 -11.58 6.71
CA LEU A 149 7.60 -11.43 5.24
C LEU A 149 6.41 -12.13 4.57
N ARG A 150 6.06 -13.34 5.06
CA ARG A 150 4.90 -14.08 4.54
C ARG A 150 3.59 -13.36 4.81
N ASP A 151 3.40 -12.82 6.01
CA ASP A 151 2.19 -12.05 6.33
C ASP A 151 2.06 -10.83 5.42
N GLN A 152 3.17 -10.11 5.22
CA GLN A 152 3.24 -9.00 4.26
C GLN A 152 2.93 -9.42 2.83
N LEU A 153 3.44 -10.57 2.36
CA LEU A 153 3.11 -11.10 1.03
C LEU A 153 1.63 -11.42 0.90
N ILE A 154 1.05 -12.12 1.89
CA ILE A 154 -0.37 -12.48 1.87
C ILE A 154 -1.23 -11.23 1.86
N TRP A 155 -0.92 -10.26 2.73
CA TRP A 155 -1.59 -8.97 2.76
C TRP A 155 -1.47 -8.25 1.43
N ALA A 156 -0.26 -8.12 0.88
CA ALA A 156 -0.05 -7.39 -0.36
C ALA A 156 -0.77 -8.05 -1.53
N THR A 157 -0.75 -9.38 -1.61
CA THR A 157 -1.46 -10.15 -2.64
C THR A 157 -2.97 -9.92 -2.58
N LYS A 158 -3.55 -9.94 -1.38
CA LYS A 158 -4.98 -9.67 -1.19
C LYS A 158 -5.34 -8.24 -1.57
N GLU A 159 -4.52 -7.28 -1.19
CA GLU A 159 -4.72 -5.87 -1.53
C GLU A 159 -4.62 -5.62 -3.04
N ILE A 160 -3.66 -6.24 -3.73
CA ILE A 160 -3.52 -6.13 -5.19
C ILE A 160 -4.79 -6.65 -5.85
N ALA A 161 -5.26 -7.84 -5.45
CA ALA A 161 -6.47 -8.45 -6.00
C ALA A 161 -7.77 -7.67 -5.70
N VAL A 162 -7.75 -6.75 -4.73
CA VAL A 162 -8.88 -5.84 -4.44
C VAL A 162 -8.82 -4.58 -5.30
N LEU A 163 -7.63 -4.18 -5.75
CA LEU A 163 -7.39 -2.97 -6.52
C LEU A 163 -7.32 -3.21 -8.04
N GLU A 164 -7.01 -4.43 -8.49
CA GLU A 164 -7.17 -4.91 -9.87
C GLU A 164 -8.64 -5.18 -10.25
#